data_AF-A0A7V4KD07-F1
#
_entry.id   AF-A0A7V4KD07-F1
#
_cell.length_a   1.000
_cell.length_b   1.000
_cell.length_c   1.000
_cell.angle_alpha   90.00
_cell.angle_beta   90.00
_cell.angle_gamma   90.00
#
_symmetry.space_group_name_H-M   'P 1'
#
loop_
_entity.id
_entity.type
_entity.pdbx_description
1 polymer ?
#
loop_
_entity_poly.entity_id
_entity_poly.type
_entity_poly.pdbx_seq_one_letter_code
_entity_poly.pdbx_strand_id
1 'polypeptide(L)'
;DPRITTFGPILTYYVLIMVVLGGLGSISGSVVGAIIFAFLMEWLRAFEQPFTLFGRQFPAIQGMRMLVLSVLFVVTMIVWKRGIFGRSELTWEGIINFFKRIGLRRSGEK
;
A
#
# COMPACT_ATOMS: atom_id res chain seq x y z
N ASP A 1 -30.66 -2.61 -14.87
CA ASP A 1 -30.48 -2.01 -13.54
C ASP A 1 -29.09 -2.24 -12.98
N PRO A 2 -28.24 -1.20 -12.93
CA PRO A 2 -26.96 -1.28 -12.24
C PRO A 2 -27.23 -1.18 -10.73
N ARG A 3 -27.29 -2.34 -10.07
CA ARG A 3 -27.45 -2.43 -8.61
C ARG A 3 -26.16 -1.92 -7.95
N ILE A 4 -26.25 -0.73 -7.35
CA ILE A 4 -25.27 -0.09 -6.46
C ILE A 4 -24.78 -0.97 -5.28
N THR A 5 -25.31 -2.19 -5.14
CA THR A 5 -25.00 -3.11 -4.04
C THR A 5 -23.94 -4.18 -4.35
N THR A 6 -23.53 -4.36 -5.62
CA THR A 6 -22.63 -5.47 -5.98
C THR A 6 -21.13 -5.11 -6.03
N PHE A 7 -20.76 -3.84 -6.21
CA PHE A 7 -19.36 -3.42 -6.43
C PHE A 7 -18.69 -2.68 -5.25
N GLY A 8 -19.42 -2.34 -4.19
CA GLY A 8 -18.90 -1.56 -3.06
C GLY A 8 -17.97 -2.30 -2.09
N PRO A 9 -18.28 -3.55 -1.65
CA PRO A 9 -17.61 -4.13 -0.48
C PRO A 9 -16.11 -4.43 -0.66
N ILE A 10 -15.68 -4.82 -1.86
CA ILE A 10 -14.27 -5.15 -2.10
C ILE A 10 -13.40 -3.88 -2.08
N LEU A 11 -13.93 -2.79 -2.63
CA LEU A 11 -13.20 -1.54 -2.75
C LEU A 11 -13.06 -0.87 -1.38
N THR A 12 -14.12 -0.92 -0.56
CA THR A 12 -14.06 -0.42 0.82
C THR A 12 -13.05 -1.21 1.65
N TYR A 13 -12.97 -2.54 1.47
CA TYR A 13 -11.95 -3.34 2.13
C TYR A 13 -10.52 -2.93 1.74
N TYR A 14 -10.27 -2.68 0.45
CA TYR A 14 -8.96 -2.17 0.01
C TYR A 14 -8.64 -0.81 0.62
N VAL A 15 -9.61 0.11 0.68
CA VAL A 15 -9.41 1.40 1.35
C VAL A 15 -9.07 1.20 2.83
N LEU A 16 -9.78 0.32 3.54
CA LEU A 16 -9.48 0.00 4.93
C LEU A 16 -8.06 -0.54 5.10
N ILE A 17 -7.61 -1.43 4.20
CA ILE A 17 -6.25 -1.95 4.24
C ILE A 17 -5.22 -0.82 4.06
N MET A 18 -5.41 0.05 3.06
CA MET A 18 -4.48 1.16 2.79
C MET A 18 -4.39 2.12 3.98
N VAL A 19 -5.51 2.44 4.62
CA VAL A 19 -5.56 3.32 5.80
C VAL A 19 -4.94 2.63 7.02
N VAL A 20 -5.17 1.34 7.23
CA VAL A 20 -4.59 0.60 8.37
C VAL A 20 -3.08 0.42 8.19
N LEU A 21 -2.60 0.15 6.96
CA LEU A 21 -1.18 0.16 6.63
C LEU A 21 -0.56 1.56 6.83
N GLY A 22 -1.24 2.61 6.38
CA GLY A 22 -0.75 3.98 6.52
C GLY A 22 -0.80 4.55 7.95
N GLY A 23 -1.79 4.12 8.72
CA GLY A 23 -2.16 4.65 10.04
C GLY A 23 -3.49 5.42 9.99
N LEU A 24 -4.42 5.07 10.90
CA LEU A 24 -5.77 5.64 11.01
C LEU A 24 -5.80 7.16 11.30
N GLY A 25 -4.69 7.72 11.80
CA GLY A 25 -4.60 9.12 12.23
C GLY A 25 -3.86 10.05 11.27
N SER A 26 -3.49 9.61 10.06
CA SER A 26 -2.75 10.45 9.10
C SER A 26 -3.16 10.19 7.66
N ILE A 27 -3.59 11.26 6.97
CA ILE A 27 -3.91 11.22 5.53
C ILE A 27 -2.66 10.91 4.72
N SER A 28 -1.52 11.55 5.05
CA SER A 28 -0.24 11.30 4.39
C SER A 28 0.24 9.86 4.58
N GLY A 29 0.07 9.33 5.79
CA GLY A 29 0.31 7.92 6.07
C GLY A 29 -0.53 7.01 5.18
N SER A 30 -1.82 7.32 5.03
CA SER A 30 -2.74 6.56 4.17
C SER A 30 -2.33 6.57 2.70
N VAL A 31 -1.80 7.69 2.18
CA VAL A 31 -1.26 7.76 0.80
C VAL A 31 -0.03 6.85 0.64
N VAL A 32 0.88 6.86 1.61
CA VAL A 32 2.03 5.95 1.59
C VAL A 32 1.59 4.49 1.73
N GLY A 33 0.60 4.21 2.58
CA GLY A 33 -0.04 2.90 2.70
C GLY A 33 -0.66 2.42 1.38
N ALA A 34 -1.28 3.32 0.61
CA ALA A 34 -1.81 3.02 -0.72
C ALA A 34 -0.71 2.68 -1.73
N ILE A 35 0.41 3.40 -1.71
CA ILE A 35 1.57 3.09 -2.57
C ILE A 35 2.14 1.71 -2.23
N ILE A 36 2.37 1.43 -0.94
CA ILE A 36 2.85 0.13 -0.47
C ILE A 36 1.89 -0.98 -0.89
N PHE A 37 0.59 -0.77 -0.69
CA PHE A 37 -0.44 -1.74 -1.06
C PHE A 37 -0.45 -2.03 -2.57
N ALA A 38 -0.25 -1.01 -3.41
CA ALA A 38 -0.15 -1.17 -4.86
C ALA A 38 1.05 -2.05 -5.25
N PHE A 39 2.23 -1.79 -4.67
CA PHE A 39 3.41 -2.64 -4.88
C PHE A 39 3.21 -4.06 -4.36
N LEU A 40 2.58 -4.21 -3.20
CA LEU A 40 2.30 -5.52 -2.60
C LEU A 40 1.38 -6.36 -3.49
N MET A 41 0.35 -5.75 -4.07
CA MET A 41 -0.58 -6.44 -4.99
C MET A 41 0.11 -6.91 -6.27
N GLU A 42 1.05 -6.12 -6.80
CA GLU A 42 1.84 -6.54 -7.96
C GLU A 42 2.83 -7.64 -7.60
N TRP A 43 3.46 -7.57 -6.44
CA TRP A 43 4.36 -8.64 -5.98
C TRP A 43 3.61 -9.96 -5.73
N LEU A 44 2.42 -9.90 -5.14
CA LEU A 44 1.54 -11.06 -4.96
C LEU A 44 1.07 -11.67 -6.28
N ARG A 45 1.01 -10.88 -7.37
CA ARG A 45 0.68 -11.41 -8.69
C ARG A 45 1.69 -12.46 -9.14
N ALA A 46 2.96 -12.30 -8.79
CA ALA A 46 4.01 -13.28 -9.14
C ALA A 46 3.78 -14.63 -8.46
N PHE A 47 3.17 -14.67 -7.27
CA PHE A 47 2.86 -15.92 -6.56
C PHE A 47 1.66 -16.67 -7.13
N GLU A 48 0.75 -15.97 -7.82
CA GLU A 48 -0.40 -16.59 -8.48
C GLU A 48 -0.08 -17.04 -9.91
N GLN A 49 1.08 -16.66 -10.46
CA GLN A 49 1.51 -17.19 -11.74
C GLN A 49 2.09 -18.60 -11.56
N PRO A 50 1.84 -19.53 -12.50
CA PRO A 50 2.37 -20.88 -12.42
C PRO A 50 3.90 -20.79 -12.48
N PHE A 51 4.56 -21.08 -11.36
CA PHE A 51 6.00 -21.07 -11.26
C PHE A 51 6.53 -22.52 -11.32
N THR A 52 7.59 -22.71 -12.08
CA THR A 52 8.33 -23.98 -12.12
C THR A 52 9.46 -23.91 -11.09
N LEU A 53 9.36 -24.68 -10.01
CA LEU A 53 10.41 -24.81 -9.00
C LEU A 53 10.91 -26.26 -9.00
N PHE A 54 12.21 -26.47 -9.14
CA PHE A 54 12.83 -27.82 -9.20
C PHE A 54 12.24 -28.77 -10.26
N GLY A 55 11.80 -28.26 -11.41
CA GLY A 55 11.22 -29.07 -12.48
C GLY A 55 9.84 -29.65 -12.18
N ARG A 56 9.22 -29.33 -11.03
CA ARG A 56 7.79 -29.58 -10.78
C ARG A 56 6.99 -28.31 -11.07
N GLN A 57 5.91 -28.48 -11.83
CA GLN A 57 4.94 -27.42 -12.07
C GLN A 57 4.06 -27.27 -10.83
N PHE A 58 4.13 -26.12 -10.18
CA PHE A 58 3.16 -25.79 -9.14
C PHE A 58 1.93 -25.18 -9.83
N PRO A 59 0.74 -25.80 -9.68
CA PRO A 59 -0.47 -25.24 -10.25
C PRO A 59 -0.78 -23.91 -9.58
N ALA A 60 -0.99 -22.89 -10.40
CA ALA A 60 -1.47 -21.58 -9.96
C ALA A 60 -2.86 -21.73 -9.33
N ILE A 61 -2.97 -21.48 -8.03
CA ILE A 61 -4.25 -21.44 -7.34
C ILE A 61 -4.81 -20.03 -7.48
N GLN A 62 -5.83 -19.88 -8.32
CA GLN A 62 -6.53 -18.62 -8.48
C GLN A 62 -7.16 -18.18 -7.14
N GLY A 63 -6.95 -16.93 -6.74
CA GLY A 63 -7.38 -16.39 -5.46
C GLY A 63 -6.34 -16.50 -4.34
N MET A 64 -5.17 -17.13 -4.57
CA MET A 64 -4.10 -17.21 -3.56
C MET A 64 -3.64 -15.83 -3.09
N ARG A 65 -3.70 -14.81 -3.96
CA ARG A 65 -3.40 -13.43 -3.58
C ARG A 65 -4.26 -12.92 -2.43
N MET A 66 -5.54 -13.29 -2.36
CA MET A 66 -6.44 -12.81 -1.31
C MET A 66 -6.14 -13.47 0.05
N LEU A 67 -5.74 -14.74 0.03
CA LEU A 67 -5.33 -15.49 1.22
C LEU A 67 -4.00 -14.97 1.79
N VAL A 68 -3.00 -14.80 0.93
CA VAL A 68 -1.71 -14.25 1.36
C VAL A 68 -1.88 -12.82 1.85
N LEU A 69 -2.68 -12.02 1.14
CA LEU A 69 -2.96 -10.63 1.52
C LEU A 69 -3.65 -10.55 2.90
N SER A 70 -4.63 -11.40 3.20
CA SER A 70 -5.35 -11.33 4.47
C SER A 70 -4.47 -11.72 5.66
N VAL A 71 -3.62 -12.74 5.51
CA VAL A 71 -2.64 -13.12 6.54
C VAL A 71 -1.65 -12.00 6.76
N LEU A 72 -1.08 -11.47 5.68
CA LEU A 72 -0.10 -10.39 5.74
C LEU A 72 -0.72 -9.13 6.36
N PHE A 73 -1.98 -8.83 6.01
CA PHE A 73 -2.74 -7.73 6.59
C PHE A 73 -2.92 -7.90 8.11
N VAL A 74 -3.35 -9.07 8.57
CA VAL A 74 -3.51 -9.35 10.01
C VAL A 74 -2.16 -9.22 10.74
N VAL A 75 -1.07 -9.73 10.16
CA VAL A 75 0.28 -9.57 10.71
C VAL A 75 0.64 -8.10 10.83
N THR A 76 0.41 -7.30 9.77
CA THR A 76 0.69 -5.86 9.81
C THR A 76 -0.16 -5.16 10.85
N MET A 77 -1.43 -5.53 11.03
CA MET A 77 -2.30 -4.95 12.05
C MET A 77 -1.79 -5.22 13.48
N ILE A 78 -1.24 -6.40 13.73
CA ILE A 78 -0.68 -6.77 15.03
C ILE A 78 0.63 -6.01 15.31
N VAL A 79 1.49 -5.86 14.28
CA VAL A 79 2.83 -5.27 14.39
C VAL A 79 2.79 -3.73 14.34
N TRP A 80 1.88 -3.13 13.58
CA TRP A 80 1.77 -1.68 13.39
C TRP A 80 0.72 -1.01 14.26
N LYS A 81 0.99 -0.91 15.56
CA LYS A 81 0.10 -0.24 16.52
C LYS A 81 0.07 1.31 16.43
N ARG A 82 1.02 1.96 15.72
CA ARG A 82 1.17 3.44 15.72
C ARG A 82 1.15 4.13 14.34
N GLY A 83 0.98 3.39 13.24
CA GLY A 83 1.04 3.93 11.87
C GLY A 83 2.44 4.44 11.48
N ILE A 84 2.66 4.70 10.18
CA ILE A 84 3.99 5.06 9.64
C ILE A 84 4.38 6.51 10.03
N PHE A 85 3.39 7.40 10.15
CA PHE A 85 3.61 8.85 10.33
C PHE A 85 3.26 9.41 11.72
N GLY A 86 2.75 8.61 12.65
CA GLY A 86 2.42 9.10 14.00
C GLY A 86 1.63 10.42 14.01
N ARG A 87 2.17 11.47 14.65
CA ARG A 87 1.62 12.85 14.70
C ARG A 87 2.20 13.81 13.65
N SER A 88 3.13 13.37 12.81
CA SER A 88 3.69 14.21 11.75
C SER A 88 2.86 14.08 10.49
N GLU A 89 1.88 14.96 10.31
CA GLU A 89 1.22 15.12 9.03
C GLU A 89 2.15 15.85 8.06
N LEU A 90 2.24 15.38 6.80
CA LEU A 90 2.88 16.17 5.75
C LEU A 90 1.97 17.36 5.46
N THR A 91 2.24 18.49 6.09
CA THR A 91 1.60 19.76 5.73
C THR A 91 2.09 20.21 4.37
N TRP A 92 1.21 20.89 3.61
CA TRP A 92 1.57 21.51 2.34
C TRP A 92 2.79 22.44 2.46
N GLU A 93 2.96 23.10 3.60
CA GLU A 93 4.13 23.92 3.92
C GLU A 93 5.43 23.10 4.02
N GLY A 94 5.38 21.91 4.61
CA GLY A 94 6.53 20.99 4.70
C GLY A 94 6.96 20.47 3.32
N ILE A 95 6.01 20.15 2.45
CA ILE A 95 6.28 19.73 1.06
C ILE A 95 6.88 20.88 0.25
N ILE A 96 6.29 22.08 0.32
CA ILE A 96 6.79 23.27 -0.40
C ILE A 96 8.20 23.62 0.07
N ASN A 97 8.48 23.58 1.38
CA ASN A 97 9.81 23.86 1.91
C ASN A 97 10.82 22.77 1.52
N PHE A 98 10.42 21.50 1.46
CA PHE A 98 11.28 20.40 0.98
C PHE A 98 11.67 20.58 -0.49
N PHE A 99 10.71 20.92 -1.36
CA PHE A 99 10.96 21.18 -2.77
C PHE A 99 11.80 22.45 -3.00
N LYS A 100 11.57 23.53 -2.24
CA LYS A 100 12.43 24.73 -2.27
C LYS A 100 13.88 24.39 -1.90
N ARG A 101 14.08 23.56 -0.88
CA ARG A 101 15.42 23.16 -0.41
C ARG A 101 16.17 22.27 -1.41
N ILE A 102 15.43 21.44 -2.16
CA ILE A 102 15.97 20.64 -3.27
C ILE A 102 16.32 21.52 -4.48
N GLY A 103 15.48 22.50 -4.81
CA GLY A 103 15.73 23.44 -5.91
C GLY A 103 16.91 24.39 -5.68
N LEU A 104 17.12 24.84 -4.43
CA LEU A 104 18.19 25.77 -4.07
C LEU A 104 19.59 25.14 -4.09
N ARG A 105 19.73 23.80 -4.02
CA ARG A 105 21.04 23.13 -4.13
C ARG A 105 21.63 23.14 -5.54
N ARG A 106 20.90 23.60 -6.57
CA ARG A 106 21.42 23.73 -7.95
C ARG A 106 21.87 25.16 -8.32
N SER A 107 21.71 26.15 -7.45
CA SER A 107 22.02 27.56 -7.74
C SER A 107 23.15 28.13 -6.86
N GLY A 108 24.11 27.29 -6.48
CA GLY A 108 25.30 27.70 -5.73
C GLY A 108 26.62 27.44 -6.46
N GLU A 109 26.57 27.08 -7.74
CA GLU A 109 27.75 26.79 -8.55
C GLU A 109 27.61 27.45 -9.93
N LYS A 110 27.63 28.79 -9.94
CA LYS A 110 28.10 29.64 -11.04
C LYS A 110 28.61 30.94 -10.47
#